data_AF-G1KBY7-F1
#
_entry.id   AF-G1KBY7-F1
#
_cell.length_a   1.000
_cell.length_b   1.000
_cell.length_c   1.000
_cell.angle_alpha   90.00
_cell.angle_beta   90.00
_cell.angle_gamma   90.00
#
_symmetry.space_group_name_H-M   'P 1'
#
loop_
_entity.id
_entity.type
_entity.pdbx_description
1 polymer ?
#
loop_
_entity_poly.entity_id
_entity_poly.type
_entity_poly.pdbx_seq_one_letter_code
_entity_poly.pdbx_strand_id
1 'polypeptide(L)'
;MKHLTPLTLLACGSFNPITNMHLRLFELARDHLHQTGKYQVIGGIISPVNDDYGKQGLVAAKHRVAMAHLALETSDWIRVDAWESQQRQWIETIAVLRHHYKELLKSHHIRKLPGENNRPIEKAAGPSFPSSLTDVNIAIRKIANMLKPDKEIIQNGDHMIIRTLSTFKNYIMDFHIGKEFEEDLTGVDDRKCMTCVTWDGDKLLCVQKGEKEGRGWTQWIEGDEMHLEIRVCGVKCKQVFKKVH
;
A
#
# COMPACT_ATOMS: atom_id res chain seq x y z
N MET A 1 13.89 3.95 -25.14
CA MET A 1 14.05 4.78 -23.93
C MET A 1 13.43 4.02 -22.76
N LYS A 2 14.11 3.89 -21.61
CA LYS A 2 13.53 3.21 -20.44
C LYS A 2 12.40 4.09 -19.90
N HIS A 3 11.18 3.56 -19.84
CA HIS A 3 10.04 4.28 -19.27
C HIS A 3 10.18 4.29 -17.74
N LEU A 4 10.53 5.44 -17.16
CA LEU A 4 10.62 5.62 -15.72
C LEU A 4 9.23 5.89 -15.14
N THR A 5 8.92 5.26 -14.01
CA THR A 5 7.66 5.52 -13.29
C THR A 5 7.81 6.80 -12.47
N PRO A 6 6.99 7.85 -12.68
CA PRO A 6 7.05 9.07 -11.88
C PRO A 6 6.58 8.78 -10.45
N LEU A 7 7.29 9.34 -9.46
CA LEU A 7 7.03 9.09 -8.05
C LEU A 7 7.11 10.38 -7.23
N THR A 8 6.15 10.61 -6.34
CA THR A 8 6.20 11.69 -5.34
C THR A 8 6.37 11.07 -3.96
N LEU A 9 7.35 11.54 -3.19
CA LEU A 9 7.61 11.09 -1.84
C LEU A 9 6.72 11.86 -0.85
N LEU A 10 6.18 11.20 0.15
CA LEU A 10 5.35 11.81 1.20
C LEU A 10 5.89 11.42 2.58
N ALA A 11 6.15 12.41 3.43
CA ALA A 11 6.48 12.22 4.83
C ALA A 11 5.40 12.89 5.70
N CYS A 12 4.59 12.08 6.38
CA CYS A 12 3.66 12.55 7.40
C CYS A 12 4.35 12.48 8.77
N GLY A 13 4.14 13.47 9.64
CA GLY A 13 4.78 13.45 10.95
C GLY A 13 4.55 14.69 11.79
N SER A 14 5.02 14.64 13.05
CA SER A 14 4.89 15.79 13.94
C SER A 14 5.71 16.99 13.49
N PHE A 15 6.96 16.77 13.05
CA PHE A 15 7.93 17.85 12.74
C PHE A 15 8.02 18.87 13.88
N ASN A 16 8.28 18.37 15.09
CA ASN A 16 8.22 19.11 16.34
C ASN A 16 9.56 19.07 17.11
N PRO A 17 10.61 19.79 16.65
CA PRO A 17 10.69 20.55 15.40
C PRO A 17 11.11 19.68 14.20
N ILE A 18 11.04 20.24 12.99
CA ILE A 18 11.69 19.66 11.82
C ILE A 18 13.22 19.66 12.01
N THR A 19 13.92 18.68 11.42
CA THR A 19 15.38 18.54 11.54
C THR A 19 15.99 18.18 10.19
N ASN A 20 17.30 18.40 10.05
CA ASN A 20 18.06 18.01 8.85
C ASN A 20 17.94 16.52 8.52
N MET A 21 17.70 15.65 9.50
CA MET A 21 17.48 14.22 9.26
C MET A 21 16.18 13.93 8.52
N HIS A 22 15.13 14.73 8.74
CA HIS A 22 13.88 14.61 7.98
C HIS A 22 14.11 14.96 6.51
N LEU A 23 14.91 15.99 6.24
CA LEU A 23 15.28 16.38 4.87
C LEU A 23 16.19 15.33 4.22
N ARG A 24 17.18 14.82 4.98
CA ARG A 24 18.09 13.79 4.50
C ARG A 24 17.37 12.49 4.13
N LEU A 25 16.26 12.16 4.80
CA LEU A 25 15.43 11.01 4.45
C LEU A 25 14.90 11.10 3.00
N PHE A 26 14.47 12.28 2.57
CA PHE A 26 14.01 12.49 1.19
C PHE A 26 15.14 12.30 0.19
N GLU A 27 16.31 12.87 0.46
CA GLU A 27 17.50 12.73 -0.40
C GLU A 27 17.92 11.27 -0.55
N LEU A 28 18.02 10.53 0.57
CA LEU A 28 18.38 9.11 0.56
C LEU A 28 17.36 8.26 -0.20
N ALA A 29 16.07 8.53 -0.02
CA ALA A 29 15.01 7.82 -0.72
C ALA A 29 15.04 8.12 -2.23
N ARG A 30 15.27 9.39 -2.61
CA ARG A 30 15.38 9.82 -4.00
C ARG A 30 16.56 9.14 -4.70
N ASP A 31 17.75 9.22 -4.11
CA ASP A 31 18.97 8.62 -4.65
C ASP A 31 18.79 7.11 -4.85
N HIS A 32 18.25 6.42 -3.85
CA HIS A 32 17.98 4.98 -3.94
C HIS A 32 17.01 4.65 -5.08
N LEU A 33 15.88 5.35 -5.16
CA LEU A 33 14.86 5.11 -6.18
C LEU A 33 15.39 5.38 -7.60
N HIS A 34 16.18 6.44 -7.78
CA HIS A 34 16.83 6.72 -9.06
C HIS A 34 17.87 5.65 -9.43
N GLN A 35 18.67 5.17 -8.47
CA GLN A 35 19.66 4.10 -8.69
C GLN A 35 19.03 2.80 -9.16
N THR A 36 17.77 2.50 -8.80
CA THR A 36 17.07 1.33 -9.33
C THR A 36 16.87 1.36 -10.85
N GLY A 37 16.94 2.54 -11.47
CA GLY A 37 16.65 2.75 -12.89
C GLY A 37 15.18 2.50 -13.27
N LYS A 38 14.27 2.37 -12.29
CA LYS A 38 12.83 2.13 -12.48
C LYS A 38 11.97 3.37 -12.24
N TYR A 39 12.42 4.28 -11.40
CA TYR A 39 11.62 5.40 -10.90
C TYR A 39 12.28 6.74 -11.18
N GLN A 40 11.45 7.75 -11.41
CA GLN A 40 11.85 9.15 -11.43
C GLN A 40 11.09 9.86 -10.31
N VAL A 41 11.79 10.21 -9.23
CA VAL A 41 11.20 11.09 -8.21
C VAL A 41 10.98 12.48 -8.79
N ILE A 42 9.72 12.92 -8.82
CA ILE A 42 9.27 14.21 -9.38
C ILE A 42 8.85 15.23 -8.31
N GLY A 43 8.89 14.84 -7.04
CA GLY A 43 8.63 15.76 -5.92
C GLY A 43 8.64 15.07 -4.55
N GLY A 44 8.69 15.89 -3.50
CA GLY A 44 8.54 15.49 -2.11
C GLY A 44 7.50 16.35 -1.39
N ILE A 45 6.78 15.76 -0.44
CA ILE A 45 5.76 16.43 0.37
C ILE A 45 6.03 16.15 1.85
N ILE A 46 6.25 17.20 2.63
CA ILE A 46 6.20 17.18 4.08
C ILE A 46 4.77 17.54 4.50
N SER A 47 4.09 16.63 5.21
CA SER A 47 2.72 16.81 5.69
C SER A 47 2.70 16.83 7.22
N PRO A 48 2.69 18.02 7.86
CA PRO A 48 2.63 18.10 9.31
C PRO A 48 1.30 17.60 9.86
N VAL A 49 1.37 16.77 10.90
CA VAL A 49 0.20 16.22 11.57
C VAL A 49 -0.64 17.32 12.22
N ASN A 50 -1.94 17.09 12.37
CA ASN A 50 -2.85 17.95 13.14
C ASN A 50 -2.53 17.97 14.65
N ASP A 51 -2.95 19.02 15.35
CA ASP A 51 -2.70 19.20 16.80
C ASP A 51 -3.43 18.17 17.67
N ASP A 52 -4.57 17.64 17.21
CA ASP A 52 -5.32 16.59 17.91
C ASP A 52 -4.68 15.20 17.81
N TYR A 53 -3.48 15.07 17.22
CA TYR A 53 -2.73 13.82 17.21
C TYR A 53 -2.42 13.29 18.62
N GLY A 54 -2.46 14.15 19.63
CA GLY A 54 -2.36 13.74 21.03
C GLY A 54 -0.95 13.40 21.51
N LYS A 55 0.09 13.80 20.76
CA LYS A 55 1.49 13.68 21.21
C LYS A 55 1.79 14.69 22.32
N GLN A 56 2.28 14.22 23.46
CA GLN A 56 2.71 15.10 24.56
C GLN A 56 3.79 16.08 24.09
N GLY A 57 3.64 17.36 24.44
CA GLY A 57 4.57 18.43 24.05
C GLY A 57 4.51 18.84 22.58
N LEU A 58 3.44 18.49 21.85
CA LEU A 58 3.26 18.92 20.47
C LEU A 58 3.02 20.44 20.40
N VAL A 59 3.91 21.16 19.74
CA VAL A 59 3.72 22.59 19.48
C VAL A 59 2.60 22.76 18.46
N ALA A 60 1.84 23.86 18.54
CA ALA A 60 0.74 24.14 17.61
C ALA A 60 1.17 24.06 16.13
N ALA A 61 0.28 23.51 15.30
CA ALA A 61 0.50 23.21 13.89
C ALA A 61 1.05 24.40 13.11
N LYS A 62 0.52 25.60 13.37
CA LYS A 62 0.96 26.85 12.72
C LYS A 62 2.48 27.06 12.83
N HIS A 63 3.07 26.75 13.98
CA HIS A 63 4.51 26.92 14.19
C HIS A 63 5.31 25.79 13.53
N ARG A 64 4.82 24.56 13.56
CA ARG A 64 5.47 23.41 12.92
C ARG A 64 5.48 23.54 11.41
N VAL A 65 4.37 23.98 10.82
CA VAL A 65 4.25 24.31 9.39
C VAL A 65 5.21 25.45 9.02
N ALA A 66 5.26 26.53 9.80
CA ALA A 66 6.19 27.63 9.54
C ALA A 66 7.66 27.20 9.61
N MET A 67 8.04 26.42 10.63
CA MET A 67 9.40 25.85 10.73
C MET A 67 9.72 24.94 9.55
N ALA A 68 8.76 24.12 9.10
CA ALA A 68 8.94 23.25 7.94
C ALA A 68 9.14 24.04 6.64
N HIS A 69 8.43 25.16 6.46
CA HIS A 69 8.63 26.04 5.31
C HIS A 69 10.03 26.66 5.31
N LEU A 70 10.49 27.18 6.45
CA LEU A 70 11.83 27.75 6.58
C LEU A 70 12.93 26.70 6.34
N ALA A 71 12.75 25.48 6.87
CA ALA A 71 13.69 24.39 6.65
C ALA A 71 13.77 23.91 5.19
N LEU A 72 12.76 24.21 4.37
CA LEU A 72 12.70 23.87 2.96
C LEU A 72 12.95 25.05 2.03
N GLU A 73 13.36 26.22 2.54
CA GLU A 73 13.57 27.43 1.74
C GLU A 73 14.57 27.22 0.59
N THR A 74 15.57 26.35 0.79
CA THR A 74 16.58 26.03 -0.23
C THR A 74 16.24 24.80 -1.08
N SER A 75 15.13 24.11 -0.80
CA SER A 75 14.71 22.93 -1.56
C SER A 75 13.88 23.35 -2.78
N ASP A 76 14.25 22.85 -3.95
CA ASP A 76 13.54 23.08 -5.21
C ASP A 76 12.54 21.97 -5.55
N TRP A 77 12.53 20.86 -4.79
CA TRP A 77 11.78 19.66 -5.13
C TRP A 77 10.92 19.09 -3.98
N ILE A 78 11.13 19.55 -2.74
CA ILE A 78 10.32 19.17 -1.57
C ILE A 78 9.48 20.38 -1.15
N ARG A 79 8.18 20.19 -0.97
CA ARG A 79 7.26 21.23 -0.47
C ARG A 79 6.62 20.82 0.84
N VAL A 80 6.19 21.81 1.63
CA VAL A 80 5.25 21.59 2.74
C VAL A 80 3.84 21.61 2.19
N ASP A 81 3.00 20.69 2.64
CA ASP A 81 1.56 20.72 2.44
C ASP A 81 0.87 20.71 3.80
N ALA A 82 0.19 21.80 4.13
CA ALA A 82 -0.42 21.99 5.44
C ALA A 82 -1.80 21.33 5.56
N TRP A 83 -2.31 20.68 4.50
CA TRP A 83 -3.68 20.16 4.48
C TRP A 83 -3.99 19.26 5.68
N GLU A 84 -3.13 18.31 6.03
CA GLU A 84 -3.32 17.41 7.18
C GLU A 84 -3.47 18.21 8.49
N SER A 85 -2.58 19.19 8.70
CA SER A 85 -2.59 20.01 9.91
C SER A 85 -3.81 20.92 10.04
N GLN A 86 -4.42 21.32 8.93
CA GLN A 86 -5.54 22.25 8.87
C GLN A 86 -6.91 21.57 9.04
N GLN A 87 -6.95 20.24 9.15
CA GLN A 87 -8.19 19.52 9.38
C GLN A 87 -8.75 19.81 10.77
N ARG A 88 -10.08 19.67 10.93
CA ARG A 88 -10.75 19.94 12.21
C ARG A 88 -10.35 18.99 13.34
N GLN A 89 -9.85 17.82 12.98
CA GLN A 89 -9.43 16.76 13.88
C GLN A 89 -8.26 16.02 13.25
N TRP A 90 -7.57 15.20 14.04
CA TRP A 90 -6.55 14.31 13.52
C TRP A 90 -7.11 13.38 12.45
N ILE A 91 -6.38 13.28 11.34
CA ILE A 91 -6.72 12.44 10.20
C ILE A 91 -5.70 11.32 10.07
N GLU A 92 -6.19 10.12 9.78
CA GLU A 92 -5.33 8.96 9.53
C GLU A 92 -4.45 9.17 8.29
N THR A 93 -3.21 8.68 8.36
CA THR A 93 -2.23 8.77 7.26
C THR A 93 -2.77 8.26 5.92
N ILE A 94 -3.68 7.28 5.91
CA ILE A 94 -4.29 6.77 4.67
C ILE A 94 -5.18 7.82 3.99
N ALA A 95 -5.91 8.63 4.77
CA ALA A 95 -6.72 9.70 4.22
C ALA A 95 -5.85 10.86 3.73
N VAL A 96 -4.72 11.15 4.39
CA VAL A 96 -3.69 12.09 3.93
C VAL A 96 -3.08 11.64 2.60
N LEU A 97 -2.71 10.36 2.49
CA LEU A 97 -2.21 9.78 1.24
C LEU A 97 -3.23 9.88 0.11
N ARG A 98 -4.50 9.51 0.37
CA ARG A 98 -5.59 9.61 -0.62
C ARG A 98 -5.82 11.05 -1.08
N HIS A 99 -5.73 12.02 -0.16
CA HIS A 99 -5.82 13.43 -0.49
C HIS A 99 -4.71 13.84 -1.46
N HIS A 100 -3.43 13.63 -1.10
CA HIS A 100 -2.33 14.02 -1.97
C HIS A 100 -2.30 13.25 -3.29
N TYR A 101 -2.70 11.98 -3.30
CA TYR A 101 -2.86 11.22 -4.55
C TYR A 101 -3.90 11.85 -5.48
N LYS A 102 -5.08 12.24 -4.96
CA LYS A 102 -6.11 12.93 -5.74
C LYS A 102 -5.64 14.29 -6.24
N GLU A 103 -4.94 15.07 -5.43
CA GLU A 103 -4.39 16.37 -5.85
C GLU A 103 -3.30 16.23 -6.93
N LEU A 104 -2.45 15.20 -6.83
CA LEU A 104 -1.46 14.87 -7.86
C LEU A 104 -2.12 14.47 -9.18
N LEU A 105 -3.17 13.65 -9.15
CA LEU A 105 -3.92 13.28 -10.37
C LEU A 105 -4.55 14.50 -11.05
N LYS A 106 -5.13 15.43 -10.27
CA LYS A 106 -5.72 16.68 -10.79
C LYS A 106 -4.67 17.57 -11.45
N SER A 107 -3.55 17.80 -10.76
CA SER A 107 -2.47 18.69 -11.23
C SER A 107 -1.76 18.17 -12.48
N HIS A 108 -1.74 16.85 -12.71
CA HIS A 108 -1.06 16.25 -13.85
C HIS A 108 -2.03 15.88 -15.00
N HIS A 109 -3.31 16.28 -14.92
CA HIS A 109 -4.36 15.95 -15.91
C HIS A 109 -4.44 14.45 -16.26
N ILE A 110 -4.09 13.56 -15.33
CA ILE A 110 -4.13 12.12 -15.54
C ILE A 110 -5.60 11.70 -15.41
N ARG A 111 -6.25 11.35 -16.53
CA ARG A 111 -7.57 10.71 -16.53
C ARG A 111 -7.47 9.45 -15.68
N LYS A 112 -8.43 9.25 -14.77
CA LYS A 112 -8.58 8.00 -14.00
C LYS A 112 -8.36 6.79 -14.92
N LEU A 113 -7.64 5.79 -14.43
CA LEU A 113 -7.52 4.50 -15.11
C LEU A 113 -8.93 3.97 -15.44
N PRO A 114 -9.21 3.55 -16.68
CA PRO A 114 -10.51 3.00 -17.06
C PRO A 114 -10.72 1.64 -16.37
N GLY A 115 -11.77 1.51 -15.56
CA GLY A 115 -12.09 0.24 -14.88
C GLY A 115 -13.08 0.28 -13.71
N GLU A 116 -13.62 1.44 -13.30
CA GLU A 116 -14.50 1.58 -12.12
C GLU A 116 -15.90 0.93 -12.22
N ASN A 117 -16.21 0.11 -13.23
CA ASN A 117 -17.57 -0.39 -13.48
C ASN A 117 -17.81 -1.89 -13.23
N ASN A 118 -16.96 -2.59 -12.47
CA ASN A 118 -17.24 -3.96 -12.04
C ASN A 118 -17.19 -4.10 -10.50
N ARG A 119 -18.07 -4.95 -9.98
CA ARG A 119 -18.57 -4.89 -8.60
C ARG A 119 -17.59 -5.53 -7.59
N PRO A 120 -17.15 -4.80 -6.55
CA PRO A 120 -16.20 -5.29 -5.55
C PRO A 120 -16.85 -6.17 -4.45
N ILE A 121 -16.04 -7.01 -3.79
CA ILE A 121 -16.38 -7.76 -2.58
C ILE A 121 -15.63 -7.11 -1.39
N GLU A 122 -16.35 -6.70 -0.33
CA GLU A 122 -15.80 -5.93 0.79
C GLU A 122 -15.24 -6.81 1.93
N LYS A 123 -14.11 -6.41 2.51
CA LYS A 123 -13.48 -7.12 3.65
C LYS A 123 -14.18 -6.83 4.99
N ALA A 124 -14.62 -7.89 5.68
CA ALA A 124 -14.94 -7.86 7.10
C ALA A 124 -13.65 -7.93 7.94
N ALA A 125 -13.56 -7.13 9.00
CA ALA A 125 -12.36 -6.98 9.82
C ALA A 125 -11.78 -8.34 10.28
N GLY A 126 -10.46 -8.53 10.11
CA GLY A 126 -9.78 -9.78 10.43
C GLY A 126 -8.33 -9.55 10.88
N PRO A 127 -7.73 -10.48 11.64
CA PRO A 127 -6.43 -10.29 12.30
C PRO A 127 -5.27 -10.15 11.31
N SER A 128 -4.22 -9.42 11.73
CA SER A 128 -3.00 -9.17 10.95
C SER A 128 -1.83 -10.09 11.31
N PHE A 129 -0.88 -10.27 10.39
CA PHE A 129 0.33 -11.08 10.60
C PHE A 129 1.29 -10.47 11.66
N PRO A 130 2.04 -11.31 12.43
CA PRO A 130 3.15 -10.89 13.28
C PRO A 130 4.36 -10.40 12.46
N SER A 131 5.12 -9.47 13.06
CA SER A 131 6.07 -8.56 12.42
C SER A 131 7.42 -9.14 11.95
N SER A 132 7.77 -10.38 12.26
CA SER A 132 9.13 -10.92 12.02
C SER A 132 9.28 -11.80 10.78
N LEU A 133 8.18 -12.13 10.08
CA LEU A 133 8.20 -13.25 9.13
C LEU A 133 8.12 -12.85 7.65
N THR A 134 7.60 -11.65 7.34
CA THR A 134 7.39 -11.21 5.95
C THR A 134 8.48 -10.28 5.42
N ASP A 135 9.38 -9.79 6.28
CA ASP A 135 10.37 -8.74 5.97
C ASP A 135 9.78 -7.45 5.37
N VAL A 136 8.45 -7.28 5.44
CA VAL A 136 7.75 -6.08 4.97
C VAL A 136 8.02 -4.92 5.93
N ASN A 137 8.39 -3.77 5.38
CA ASN A 137 8.71 -2.56 6.15
C ASN A 137 7.58 -2.16 7.13
N ILE A 138 7.94 -1.77 8.36
CA ILE A 138 7.02 -1.33 9.42
C ILE A 138 5.98 -0.31 8.92
N ALA A 139 6.39 0.66 8.10
CA ALA A 139 5.49 1.68 7.56
C ALA A 139 4.44 1.07 6.62
N ILE A 140 4.87 0.19 5.71
CA ILE A 140 3.97 -0.53 4.78
C ILE A 140 3.01 -1.42 5.58
N ARG A 141 3.47 -2.08 6.65
CA ARG A 141 2.61 -2.91 7.51
C ARG A 141 1.54 -2.11 8.24
N LYS A 142 1.90 -0.97 8.83
CA LYS A 142 0.93 -0.08 9.48
C LYS A 142 -0.15 0.34 8.49
N ILE A 143 0.25 0.73 7.28
CA ILE A 143 -0.68 1.08 6.21
C ILE A 143 -1.55 -0.12 5.85
N ALA A 144 -0.96 -1.29 5.58
CA ALA A 144 -1.67 -2.51 5.19
C ALA A 144 -2.71 -2.98 6.21
N ASN A 145 -2.44 -2.82 7.51
CA ASN A 145 -3.39 -3.16 8.58
C ASN A 145 -4.61 -2.23 8.61
N MET A 146 -4.48 -1.01 8.11
CA MET A 146 -5.58 -0.04 7.99
C MET A 146 -6.34 -0.21 6.66
N LEU A 147 -5.86 -1.05 5.73
CA LEU A 147 -6.53 -1.28 4.46
C LEU A 147 -7.68 -2.27 4.62
N LYS A 148 -8.80 -1.93 3.98
CA LYS A 148 -9.87 -2.85 3.62
C LYS A 148 -9.75 -3.13 2.13
N PRO A 149 -8.87 -4.06 1.71
CA PRO A 149 -8.75 -4.39 0.30
C PRO A 149 -10.03 -5.10 -0.16
N ASP A 150 -10.48 -4.75 -1.35
CA ASP A 150 -11.56 -5.43 -2.05
C ASP A 150 -11.00 -6.53 -2.96
N LYS A 151 -11.85 -7.50 -3.29
CA LYS A 151 -11.51 -8.59 -4.20
C LYS A 151 -12.43 -8.57 -5.40
N GLU A 152 -11.84 -8.50 -6.59
CA GLU A 152 -12.52 -8.74 -7.87
C GLU A 152 -11.96 -10.01 -8.47
N ILE A 153 -12.83 -10.98 -8.74
CA ILE A 153 -12.46 -12.31 -9.24
C ILE A 153 -13.19 -12.56 -10.55
N ILE A 154 -12.43 -12.88 -11.58
CA ILE A 154 -12.94 -13.26 -12.91
C ILE A 154 -12.47 -14.68 -13.17
N GLN A 155 -13.40 -15.60 -13.39
CA GLN A 155 -13.11 -16.99 -13.70
C GLN A 155 -13.71 -17.37 -15.06
N ASN A 156 -12.84 -17.75 -15.99
CA ASN A 156 -13.17 -18.18 -17.35
C ASN A 156 -12.66 -19.61 -17.55
N GLY A 157 -13.45 -20.60 -17.10
CA GLY A 157 -13.00 -21.99 -17.05
C GLY A 157 -11.83 -22.14 -16.08
N ASP A 158 -10.68 -22.59 -16.61
CA ASP A 158 -9.43 -22.76 -15.85
C ASP A 158 -8.57 -21.49 -15.83
N HIS A 159 -8.92 -20.45 -16.58
CA HIS A 159 -8.24 -19.16 -16.51
C HIS A 159 -8.88 -18.30 -15.43
N MET A 160 -8.07 -17.80 -14.50
CA MET A 160 -8.56 -17.00 -13.39
C MET A 160 -7.72 -15.75 -13.15
N ILE A 161 -8.43 -14.64 -12.93
CA ILE A 161 -7.85 -13.35 -12.59
C ILE A 161 -8.37 -12.94 -11.22
N ILE A 162 -7.47 -12.73 -10.26
CA ILE A 162 -7.79 -12.23 -8.92
C ILE A 162 -7.14 -10.86 -8.76
N ARG A 163 -7.96 -9.82 -8.64
CA ARG A 163 -7.51 -8.45 -8.35
C ARG A 163 -7.81 -8.15 -6.89
N THR A 164 -6.76 -7.91 -6.12
CA THR A 164 -6.83 -7.36 -4.78
C THR A 164 -6.66 -5.86 -4.89
N LEU A 165 -7.74 -5.12 -4.68
CA LEU A 165 -7.79 -3.69 -4.89
C LEU A 165 -7.71 -2.99 -3.54
N SER A 166 -6.80 -2.04 -3.38
CA SER A 166 -6.75 -1.21 -2.18
C SER A 166 -6.37 0.21 -2.54
N THR A 167 -6.65 1.13 -1.64
CA THR A 167 -6.29 2.54 -1.86
C THR A 167 -4.80 2.83 -1.77
N PHE A 168 -3.98 1.84 -1.43
CA PHE A 168 -2.52 1.98 -1.31
C PHE A 168 -1.81 1.27 -2.46
N LYS A 169 -2.09 -0.03 -2.63
CA LYS A 169 -1.48 -0.84 -3.68
C LYS A 169 -2.43 -1.94 -4.13
N ASN A 170 -2.52 -2.10 -5.44
CA ASN A 170 -3.28 -3.19 -6.04
C ASN A 170 -2.34 -4.36 -6.32
N TYR A 171 -2.85 -5.56 -6.15
CA TYR A 171 -2.14 -6.81 -6.44
C TYR A 171 -3.01 -7.65 -7.38
N ILE A 172 -2.46 -8.06 -8.52
CA ILE A 172 -3.19 -8.77 -9.57
C ILE A 172 -2.52 -10.11 -9.81
N MET A 173 -3.30 -11.17 -9.72
CA MET A 173 -2.91 -12.51 -10.15
C MET A 173 -3.68 -12.84 -11.43
N ASP A 174 -2.98 -13.35 -12.44
CA ASP A 174 -3.55 -13.81 -13.70
C ASP A 174 -2.88 -15.15 -14.03
N PHE A 175 -3.62 -16.24 -13.92
CA PHE A 175 -3.07 -17.58 -13.98
C PHE A 175 -4.06 -18.60 -14.51
N HIS A 176 -3.52 -19.78 -14.86
CA HIS A 176 -4.31 -20.94 -15.20
C HIS A 176 -4.22 -21.97 -14.07
N ILE A 177 -5.36 -22.54 -13.71
CA ILE A 177 -5.45 -23.59 -12.69
C ILE A 177 -4.56 -24.78 -13.08
N GLY A 178 -3.81 -25.30 -12.12
CA GLY A 178 -2.90 -26.44 -12.27
C GLY A 178 -1.59 -26.14 -12.99
N LYS A 179 -1.36 -24.89 -13.44
CA LYS A 179 -0.12 -24.49 -14.12
C LYS A 179 0.73 -23.63 -13.20
N GLU A 180 2.00 -24.02 -13.07
CA GLU A 180 3.00 -23.18 -12.39
C GLU A 180 3.29 -21.91 -13.22
N PHE A 181 3.44 -20.78 -12.52
CA PHE A 181 3.83 -19.50 -13.11
C PHE A 181 4.76 -18.73 -12.18
N GLU A 182 5.55 -17.82 -12.75
CA GLU A 182 6.35 -16.89 -11.96
C GLU A 182 5.45 -15.76 -11.45
N GLU A 183 5.31 -15.65 -10.13
CA GLU A 183 4.54 -14.63 -9.45
C GLU A 183 5.46 -13.52 -8.96
N ASP A 184 5.28 -12.31 -9.51
CA ASP A 184 6.00 -11.11 -9.08
C ASP A 184 5.25 -10.45 -7.91
N LEU A 185 5.86 -10.51 -6.72
CA LEU A 185 5.31 -9.96 -5.48
C LEU A 185 5.89 -8.58 -5.17
N THR A 186 6.37 -7.86 -6.20
CA THR A 186 6.79 -6.46 -6.10
C THR A 186 5.68 -5.61 -5.45
N GLY A 187 5.98 -5.05 -4.29
CA GLY A 187 5.04 -4.27 -3.48
C GLY A 187 4.28 -4.97 -2.38
N VAL A 188 4.40 -6.29 -2.31
CA VAL A 188 3.98 -7.05 -1.13
C VAL A 188 5.21 -7.19 -0.24
N ASP A 189 6.17 -8.00 -0.70
CA ASP A 189 7.46 -8.25 -0.04
C ASP A 189 8.65 -8.23 -1.01
N ASP A 190 8.44 -7.75 -2.24
CA ASP A 190 9.47 -7.54 -3.27
C ASP A 190 10.24 -8.81 -3.68
N ARG A 191 9.59 -9.97 -3.55
CA ARG A 191 10.11 -11.29 -3.95
C ARG A 191 9.46 -11.80 -5.23
N LYS A 192 10.02 -12.89 -5.74
CA LYS A 192 9.40 -13.73 -6.77
C LYS A 192 9.16 -15.12 -6.22
N CYS A 193 8.05 -15.73 -6.61
CA CYS A 193 7.74 -17.11 -6.27
C CYS A 193 7.36 -17.91 -7.52
N MET A 194 7.65 -19.20 -7.51
CA MET A 194 7.03 -20.14 -8.44
C MET A 194 5.73 -20.62 -7.81
N THR A 195 4.62 -20.17 -8.38
CA THR A 195 3.30 -20.29 -7.78
C THR A 195 2.43 -21.23 -8.58
N CYS A 196 1.73 -22.13 -7.90
CA CYS A 196 0.74 -23.03 -8.48
C CYS A 196 -0.56 -22.92 -7.70
N VAL A 197 -1.67 -22.84 -8.43
CA VAL A 197 -3.01 -22.78 -7.85
C VAL A 197 -3.82 -23.95 -8.36
N THR A 198 -4.39 -24.74 -7.46
CA THR A 198 -5.13 -25.97 -7.75
C THR A 198 -6.46 -26.01 -6.99
N TRP A 199 -7.43 -26.72 -7.54
CA TRP A 199 -8.63 -27.10 -6.80
C TRP A 199 -8.33 -28.28 -5.86
N ASP A 200 -8.82 -28.17 -4.63
CA ASP A 200 -8.88 -29.22 -3.62
C ASP A 200 -10.33 -29.30 -3.13
N GLY A 201 -11.15 -30.11 -3.81
CA GLY A 201 -12.59 -30.14 -3.63
C GLY A 201 -13.24 -28.78 -3.96
N ASP A 202 -13.87 -28.17 -2.96
CA ASP A 202 -14.51 -26.85 -3.02
C ASP A 202 -13.57 -25.69 -2.66
N LYS A 203 -12.29 -25.98 -2.41
CA LYS A 203 -11.29 -24.99 -2.00
C LYS A 203 -10.27 -24.76 -3.10
N LEU A 204 -9.83 -23.53 -3.18
CA LEU A 204 -8.72 -23.14 -4.03
C LEU A 204 -7.45 -23.08 -3.19
N LEU A 205 -6.50 -23.97 -3.49
CA LEU A 205 -5.22 -24.05 -2.81
C LEU A 205 -4.13 -23.40 -3.67
N CYS A 206 -3.39 -22.48 -3.07
CA CYS A 206 -2.22 -21.85 -3.68
C CYS A 206 -0.96 -22.20 -2.89
N VAL A 207 0.07 -22.63 -3.61
CA VAL A 207 1.43 -22.88 -3.09
C VAL A 207 2.39 -21.92 -3.78
N GLN A 208 3.13 -21.14 -2.99
CA GLN A 208 4.10 -20.16 -3.45
C GLN A 208 5.51 -20.64 -3.09
N LYS A 209 6.19 -21.33 -4.01
CA LYS A 209 7.54 -21.85 -3.78
C LYS A 209 8.56 -20.71 -3.93
N GLY A 210 9.41 -20.53 -2.93
CA GLY A 210 10.43 -19.47 -2.94
C GLY A 210 11.23 -19.48 -1.63
N GLU A 211 11.75 -18.31 -1.26
CA GLU A 211 12.59 -18.14 -0.07
C GLU A 211 11.91 -18.50 1.26
N LYS A 212 10.59 -18.29 1.36
CA LYS A 212 9.82 -18.50 2.60
C LYS A 212 9.12 -19.86 2.58
N GLU A 213 9.41 -20.68 3.59
CA GLU A 213 8.78 -22.00 3.74
C GLU A 213 7.28 -21.90 4.04
N GLY A 214 6.51 -22.86 3.53
CA GLY A 214 5.07 -22.96 3.80
C GLY A 214 4.26 -21.76 3.33
N ARG A 215 4.77 -20.98 2.35
CA ARG A 215 4.10 -19.81 1.79
C ARG A 215 2.97 -20.23 0.84
N GLY A 216 1.80 -19.65 1.02
CA GLY A 216 0.65 -19.89 0.16
C GLY A 216 -0.65 -19.41 0.79
N TRP A 217 -1.78 -19.78 0.18
CA TRP A 217 -3.09 -19.44 0.71
C TRP A 217 -4.15 -20.47 0.33
N THR A 218 -5.24 -20.55 1.09
CA THR A 218 -6.45 -21.30 0.72
C THR A 218 -7.62 -20.34 0.70
N GLN A 219 -8.41 -20.39 -0.37
CA GLN A 219 -9.63 -19.60 -0.54
C GLN A 219 -10.82 -20.55 -0.69
N TRP A 220 -11.94 -20.23 -0.04
CA TRP A 220 -13.18 -21.00 -0.13
C TRP A 220 -14.39 -20.11 0.15
N ILE A 221 -15.59 -20.62 -0.16
CA ILE A 221 -16.86 -19.92 0.05
C ILE A 221 -17.68 -20.65 1.12
N GLU A 222 -18.25 -19.91 2.06
CA GLU A 222 -19.29 -20.40 2.97
C GLU A 222 -20.48 -19.41 2.90
N GLY A 223 -21.59 -19.81 2.29
CA GLY A 223 -22.75 -18.93 2.11
C GLY A 223 -22.45 -17.70 1.24
N ASP A 224 -22.65 -16.49 1.80
CA ASP A 224 -22.36 -15.20 1.18
C ASP A 224 -20.94 -14.68 1.49
N GLU A 225 -20.14 -15.46 2.23
CA GLU A 225 -18.80 -15.09 2.67
C GLU A 225 -17.72 -15.82 1.86
N MET A 226 -16.72 -15.04 1.42
CA MET A 226 -15.48 -15.57 0.90
C MET A 226 -14.42 -15.58 2.00
N HIS A 227 -13.89 -16.75 2.31
CA HIS A 227 -12.81 -16.94 3.26
C HIS A 227 -11.47 -17.06 2.56
N LEU A 228 -10.45 -16.43 3.13
CA LEU A 228 -9.07 -16.51 2.68
C LEU A 228 -8.15 -16.74 3.88
N GLU A 229 -7.48 -17.89 3.91
CA GLU A 229 -6.39 -18.17 4.86
C GLU A 229 -5.05 -18.03 4.14
N ILE A 230 -4.24 -17.07 4.57
CA ILE A 230 -2.88 -16.85 4.05
C ILE A 230 -1.89 -17.46 5.04
N ARG A 231 -0.88 -18.16 4.52
CA ARG A 231 0.12 -18.91 5.30
C ARG A 231 1.52 -18.56 4.87
N VAL A 232 2.43 -18.44 5.83
CA VAL A 232 3.88 -18.31 5.59
C VAL A 232 4.63 -18.63 6.88
N CYS A 233 5.70 -19.43 6.79
CA CYS A 233 6.57 -19.81 7.91
C CYS A 233 5.79 -20.27 9.17
N GLY A 234 4.78 -21.13 8.98
CA GLY A 234 3.95 -21.65 10.07
C GLY A 234 2.91 -20.68 10.64
N VAL A 235 2.88 -19.43 10.18
CA VAL A 235 1.91 -18.42 10.62
C VAL A 235 0.75 -18.30 9.66
N LYS A 236 -0.44 -18.06 10.23
CA LYS A 236 -1.70 -17.95 9.50
C LYS A 236 -2.36 -16.59 9.72
N CYS A 237 -3.00 -16.07 8.67
CA CYS A 237 -3.87 -14.91 8.71
C CYS A 237 -5.18 -15.27 8.02
N LYS A 238 -6.32 -14.97 8.66
CA LYS A 238 -7.64 -15.23 8.10
C LYS A 238 -8.32 -13.92 7.75
N GLN A 239 -8.82 -13.83 6.52
CA GLN A 239 -9.63 -12.73 6.02
C GLN A 239 -10.98 -13.29 5.59
N VAL A 240 -12.03 -12.51 5.83
CA VAL A 240 -13.40 -12.84 5.42
C VAL A 240 -13.94 -11.66 4.64
N PHE A 241 -14.58 -11.92 3.51
CA PHE A 241 -15.13 -10.90 2.63
C PHE A 241 -16.59 -11.20 2.38
N LYS A 242 -17.44 -10.17 2.32
CA LYS A 242 -18.86 -10.30 1.98
C LYS A 242 -19.11 -9.87 0.56
N LYS A 243 -19.86 -10.69 -0.18
CA LYS A 243 -20.28 -10.35 -1.53
C LYS A 243 -21.18 -9.11 -1.49
N VAL A 244 -20.78 -8.05 -2.20
CA VAL A 244 -21.60 -6.84 -2.34
C VAL A 244 -22.39 -6.94 -3.65
N HIS A 245 -23.68 -6.61 -3.60
CA HIS A 245 -24.63 -6.74 -4.70
C HIS A 245 -24.67 -5.53 -5.63
#